data_AF-A0A944RAJ4-F1
#
_entry.id   AF-A0A944RAJ4-F1
#
_cell.length_a   1.000
_cell.length_b   1.000
_cell.length_c   1.000
_cell.angle_alpha   90.00
_cell.angle_beta   90.00
_cell.angle_gamma   90.00
#
_symmetry.space_group_name_H-M   'P 1'
#
loop_
_entity.id
_entity.type
_entity.pdbx_description
1 polymer ?
#
loop_
_entity_poly.entity_id
_entity_poly.type
_entity_poly.pdbx_seq_one_letter_code
_entity_poly.pdbx_strand_id
1 'polypeptide(L)'
;MRLFSIVITAALLSMPLLASELICQTKVNLELTAKQQVTIASSESVRFAADRDYTFILKRKNSNSYCLEIFSPSREVRHYSCSTLHQPGEFLEWVIWSREEMVEAICTLL
;
A
#
# COMPACT_ATOMS: atom_id res chain seq x y z
N MET A 1 -37.25 49.61 -4.64
CA MET A 1 -37.15 48.34 -3.87
C MET A 1 -36.19 47.42 -4.58
N ARG A 2 -34.97 47.22 -4.06
CA ARG A 2 -33.97 46.30 -4.62
C ARG A 2 -33.97 45.03 -3.76
N LEU A 3 -34.47 43.93 -4.32
CA LEU A 3 -34.44 42.61 -3.71
C LEU A 3 -33.02 42.04 -3.85
N PHE A 4 -32.32 41.91 -2.72
CA PHE A 4 -31.07 41.18 -2.64
C PHE A 4 -31.36 39.67 -2.70
N SER A 5 -31.03 39.04 -3.83
CA SER A 5 -30.99 37.57 -3.93
C SER A 5 -29.71 37.08 -3.25
N ILE A 6 -29.86 36.48 -2.07
CA ILE A 6 -28.78 35.78 -1.38
C ILE A 6 -28.64 34.41 -2.06
N VAL A 7 -27.68 34.31 -2.98
CA VAL A 7 -27.26 33.02 -3.56
C VAL A 7 -26.39 32.33 -2.51
N ILE A 8 -26.96 31.34 -1.82
CA ILE A 8 -26.23 30.43 -0.94
C ILE A 8 -25.51 29.43 -1.84
N THR A 9 -24.27 29.76 -2.21
CA THR A 9 -23.38 28.84 -2.90
C THR A 9 -22.92 27.78 -1.91
N ALA A 10 -23.61 26.64 -1.88
CA ALA A 10 -23.20 25.45 -1.14
C ALA A 10 -21.88 24.92 -1.75
N ALA A 11 -20.76 25.38 -1.21
CA ALA A 11 -19.45 24.82 -1.51
C ALA A 11 -19.40 23.39 -0.94
N LEU A 12 -19.61 22.41 -1.81
CA LEU A 12 -19.30 21.01 -1.56
C LEU A 12 -17.79 20.91 -1.23
N LEU A 13 -17.48 20.84 0.06
CA LEU A 13 -16.15 20.54 0.57
C LEU A 13 -15.80 19.11 0.15
N SER A 14 -15.18 18.95 -1.02
CA SER A 14 -14.46 17.75 -1.39
C SER A 14 -13.27 17.62 -0.43
N MET A 15 -13.46 16.90 0.68
CA MET A 15 -12.32 16.51 1.51
C MET A 15 -11.40 15.66 0.64
N PRO A 16 -10.13 16.06 0.42
CA PRO A 16 -9.20 15.22 -0.31
C PRO A 16 -9.08 13.91 0.48
N LEU A 17 -9.42 12.80 -0.16
CA LEU A 17 -9.11 11.48 0.35
C LEU A 17 -7.58 11.44 0.47
N LEU A 18 -7.05 11.58 1.69
CA LEU A 18 -5.61 11.73 1.93
C LEU A 18 -4.91 10.44 1.49
N ALA A 19 -4.40 10.42 0.26
CA ALA A 19 -3.56 9.35 -0.22
C ALA A 19 -2.22 9.37 0.54
N SER A 20 -1.67 8.19 0.80
CA SER A 20 -0.35 8.04 1.40
C SER A 20 0.61 7.51 0.35
N GLU A 21 1.85 7.93 0.42
CA GLU A 21 2.89 7.50 -0.51
C GLU A 21 3.88 6.59 0.23
N LEU A 22 4.20 5.46 -0.38
CA LEU A 22 5.15 4.50 0.16
C LEU A 22 6.16 4.11 -0.92
N ILE A 23 7.41 3.84 -0.55
CA ILE A 23 8.36 3.15 -1.43
C ILE A 23 8.31 1.67 -1.08
N CYS A 24 7.82 0.85 -2.01
CA CYS A 24 7.76 -0.59 -1.89
C CYS A 24 8.86 -1.27 -2.70
N GLN A 25 9.50 -2.27 -2.10
CA GLN A 25 10.61 -3.03 -2.68
C GLN A 25 10.39 -4.52 -2.45
N THR A 26 10.79 -5.33 -3.42
CA THR A 26 10.82 -6.80 -3.29
C THR A 26 12.20 -7.33 -3.62
N LYS A 27 12.61 -8.34 -2.86
CA LYS A 27 13.81 -9.13 -3.17
C LYS A 27 13.46 -10.60 -3.23
N VAL A 28 14.06 -11.30 -4.19
CA VAL A 28 13.98 -12.76 -4.31
C VAL A 28 15.42 -13.25 -4.39
N ASN A 29 15.80 -14.15 -3.48
CA ASN A 29 17.16 -14.66 -3.33
C ASN A 29 18.21 -13.55 -3.28
N LEU A 30 17.94 -12.52 -2.46
CA LEU A 30 18.77 -11.33 -2.25
C LEU A 30 18.87 -10.35 -3.44
N GLU A 31 18.29 -10.68 -4.59
CA GLU A 31 18.25 -9.80 -5.76
C GLU A 31 17.03 -8.89 -5.71
N LEU A 32 17.23 -7.58 -5.97
CA LEU A 32 16.13 -6.62 -6.05
C LEU A 32 15.31 -6.87 -7.32
N THR A 33 14.08 -7.36 -7.14
CA THR A 33 13.19 -7.68 -8.27
C THR A 33 12.23 -6.54 -8.60
N ALA A 34 11.88 -5.70 -7.62
CA ALA A 34 11.08 -4.49 -7.85
C ALA A 34 11.40 -3.40 -6.82
N LYS A 35 11.26 -2.15 -7.26
CA LYS A 35 11.25 -0.95 -6.41
C LYS A 35 10.31 0.09 -7.03
N GLN A 36 9.22 0.42 -6.35
CA GLN A 36 8.18 1.32 -6.86
C GLN A 36 7.69 2.26 -5.77
N GLN A 37 7.41 3.51 -6.13
CA GLN A 37 6.63 4.42 -5.31
C GLN A 37 5.14 4.11 -5.54
N VAL A 38 4.40 3.93 -4.45
CA VAL A 38 2.99 3.54 -4.42
C VAL A 38 2.21 4.62 -3.70
N THR A 39 1.29 5.27 -4.43
CA THR A 39 0.28 6.16 -3.84
C THR A 39 -0.98 5.34 -3.59
N ILE A 40 -1.46 5.30 -2.35
CA ILE A 40 -2.60 4.49 -1.95
C ILE A 40 -3.59 5.25 -1.07
N ALA A 41 -4.85 5.29 -1.47
CA ALA A 41 -5.91 5.93 -0.69
C ALA A 41 -6.51 4.97 0.35
N SER A 42 -7.34 5.50 1.24
CA SER A 42 -7.98 4.69 2.28
C SER A 42 -8.87 3.60 1.64
N SER A 43 -8.82 2.39 2.21
CA SER A 43 -9.60 1.22 1.76
C SER A 43 -9.20 0.68 0.38
N GLU A 44 -8.08 1.12 -0.18
CA GLU A 44 -7.57 0.63 -1.46
C GLU A 44 -6.60 -0.55 -1.33
N SER A 45 -6.36 -1.20 -2.45
CA SER A 45 -5.35 -2.24 -2.60
C SER A 45 -4.62 -2.04 -3.91
N VAL A 46 -3.29 -2.01 -3.86
CA VAL A 46 -2.43 -1.78 -5.02
C VAL A 46 -1.45 -2.94 -5.14
N ARG A 47 -1.46 -3.59 -6.32
CA ARG A 47 -0.43 -4.55 -6.68
C ARG A 47 0.80 -3.79 -7.15
N PHE A 48 1.92 -3.93 -6.45
CA PHE A 48 3.16 -3.18 -6.76
C PHE A 48 4.26 -4.07 -7.36
N ALA A 49 4.17 -5.39 -7.21
CA ALA A 49 5.07 -6.33 -7.86
C ALA A 49 4.37 -7.67 -8.11
N ALA A 50 4.81 -8.39 -9.14
CA ALA A 50 4.45 -9.77 -9.37
C ALA A 50 5.54 -10.44 -10.22
N ASP A 51 5.80 -11.70 -9.93
CA ASP A 51 6.62 -12.60 -10.74
C ASP A 51 5.86 -13.91 -10.97
N ARG A 52 6.59 -14.98 -11.31
CA ARG A 52 6.01 -16.31 -11.57
C ARG A 52 5.44 -16.95 -10.30
N ASP A 53 6.08 -16.76 -9.16
CA ASP A 53 5.84 -17.49 -7.93
C ASP A 53 5.11 -16.65 -6.88
N TYR A 54 5.11 -15.32 -7.04
CA TYR A 54 4.59 -14.36 -6.08
C TYR A 54 3.84 -13.18 -6.72
N THR A 55 2.81 -12.71 -6.02
CA THR A 55 2.15 -11.44 -6.25
C THR A 55 2.12 -10.65 -4.95
N PHE A 56 2.62 -9.41 -5.00
CA PHE A 56 2.76 -8.53 -3.85
C PHE A 56 1.76 -7.39 -3.93
N ILE A 57 0.94 -7.27 -2.88
CA ILE A 57 -0.18 -6.33 -2.82
C ILE A 57 -0.07 -5.53 -1.53
N LEU A 58 0.00 -4.21 -1.64
CA LEU A 58 -0.16 -3.30 -0.51
C LEU A 58 -1.64 -2.97 -0.35
N LYS A 59 -2.16 -3.10 0.87
CA LYS A 59 -3.53 -2.73 1.22
C LYS A 59 -3.52 -1.65 2.28
N ARG A 60 -4.38 -0.66 2.15
CA ARG A 60 -4.62 0.33 3.20
C ARG A 60 -6.02 0.12 3.75
N LYS A 61 -6.12 -0.26 5.03
CA LYS A 61 -7.40 -0.61 5.68
C LYS A 61 -8.13 0.63 6.19
N ASN A 62 -7.38 1.61 6.68
CA ASN A 62 -7.87 2.92 7.14
C ASN A 62 -6.74 3.95 6.96
N SER A 63 -6.84 5.13 7.57
CA SER A 63 -5.85 6.20 7.40
C SER A 63 -4.40 5.74 7.64
N ASN A 64 -4.14 4.91 8.65
CA ASN A 64 -2.76 4.57 9.03
C ASN A 64 -2.49 3.06 9.08
N SER A 65 -3.49 2.21 8.85
CA SER A 65 -3.35 0.76 8.89
C SER A 65 -3.06 0.21 7.50
N TYR A 66 -1.93 -0.48 7.37
CA TYR A 66 -1.45 -1.09 6.14
C TYR A 66 -1.30 -2.59 6.32
N CYS A 67 -1.49 -3.33 5.23
CA CYS A 67 -1.17 -4.75 5.16
C CYS A 67 -0.45 -5.05 3.84
N LEU A 68 0.69 -5.73 3.92
CA LEU A 68 1.26 -6.45 2.78
C LEU A 68 0.57 -7.81 2.69
N GLU A 69 0.01 -8.10 1.52
CA GLU A 69 -0.44 -9.42 1.12
C GLU A 69 0.51 -9.99 0.09
N ILE A 70 0.97 -11.23 0.32
CA ILE A 70 1.80 -11.99 -0.60
C ILE A 70 1.02 -13.23 -1.01
N PHE A 71 0.66 -13.32 -2.28
CA PHE A 71 -0.03 -14.48 -2.85
C PHE A 71 0.96 -15.33 -3.64
N SER A 72 1.02 -16.63 -3.34
CA SER A 72 1.82 -17.60 -4.07
C SER A 72 0.91 -18.53 -4.87
N PRO A 73 0.78 -18.36 -6.20
CA PRO A 73 -0.16 -19.14 -7.00
C PRO A 73 0.16 -20.63 -7.02
N SER A 74 1.45 -20.99 -6.99
CA SER A 74 1.91 -22.39 -7.03
C SER A 74 1.51 -23.19 -5.80
N ARG A 75 1.32 -22.53 -4.65
CA ARG A 75 0.92 -23.15 -3.38
C ARG A 75 -0.52 -22.84 -2.98
N GLU A 76 -1.20 -21.95 -3.70
CA GLU A 76 -2.52 -21.41 -3.35
C GLU A 76 -2.58 -20.75 -1.94
N VAL A 77 -1.44 -20.26 -1.44
CA VAL A 77 -1.34 -19.65 -0.11
C VAL A 77 -1.30 -18.13 -0.19
N ARG A 78 -1.92 -17.46 0.79
CA ARG A 78 -1.80 -16.02 1.04
C ARG A 78 -1.16 -15.77 2.40
N HIS A 79 -0.15 -14.93 2.42
CA HIS A 79 0.47 -14.44 3.64
C HIS A 79 0.14 -12.96 3.85
N TYR A 80 0.11 -12.56 5.11
CA TYR A 80 -0.22 -11.20 5.52
C TYR A 80 0.78 -10.71 6.55
N SER A 81 1.23 -9.46 6.39
CA SER A 81 1.91 -8.69 7.42
C SER A 81 1.19 -7.35 7.53
N CYS A 82 0.71 -6.99 8.72
CA CYS A 82 -0.10 -5.79 8.94
C CYS A 82 0.50 -4.95 10.06
N SER A 83 0.53 -3.63 9.88
CA SER A 83 1.01 -2.67 10.88
C SER A 83 0.34 -1.31 10.68
N THR A 84 0.47 -0.46 11.69
CA THR A 84 0.06 0.94 11.60
C THR A 84 1.30 1.79 11.38
N LEU A 85 1.30 2.61 10.33
CA LEU A 85 2.38 3.53 10.01
C LEU A 85 1.89 4.97 10.22
N HIS A 86 2.59 5.70 11.07
CA HIS A 86 2.32 7.06 11.52
C HIS A 86 3.35 8.07 11.01
N GLN A 87 4.61 7.66 10.86
CA GLN A 87 5.71 8.58 10.56
C GLN A 87 6.50 8.17 9.32
N PRO A 88 6.98 9.14 8.52
CA PRO A 88 7.94 8.88 7.44
C PRO A 88 9.11 8.02 7.92
N GLY A 89 9.48 7.03 7.11
CA GLY A 89 10.55 6.07 7.43
C GLY A 89 10.07 4.83 8.19
N GLU A 90 8.89 4.83 8.79
CA GLU A 90 8.28 3.60 9.30
C GLU A 90 7.95 2.67 8.14
N PHE A 91 8.06 1.36 8.38
CA PHE A 91 7.93 0.39 7.31
C PHE A 91 7.12 -0.83 7.74
N LEU A 92 6.61 -1.51 6.73
CA LEU A 92 5.98 -2.81 6.86
C LEU A 92 6.79 -3.82 6.06
N GLU A 93 7.11 -4.94 6.71
CA GLU A 93 7.99 -5.96 6.17
C GLU A 93 7.31 -7.33 6.23
N TRP A 94 7.56 -8.14 5.20
CA TRP A 94 7.30 -9.56 5.20
C TRP A 94 8.53 -10.28 4.63
N VAL A 95 8.97 -11.32 5.33
CA VAL A 95 10.11 -12.14 4.92
C VAL A 95 9.77 -13.61 5.09
N ILE A 96 10.10 -14.40 4.07
CA ILE A 96 10.24 -15.84 4.19
C ILE A 96 11.69 -16.22 3.87
N TRP A 97 12.25 -17.07 4.72
CA TRP A 97 13.57 -17.63 4.50
C TRP A 97 13.51 -19.14 4.68
N SER A 98 13.74 -19.86 3.60
CA SER A 98 13.79 -21.31 3.55
C SER A 98 15.08 -21.78 2.88
N ARG A 99 15.24 -23.10 2.76
CA ARG A 99 16.36 -23.68 2.00
C ARG A 99 16.22 -23.49 0.48
N GLU A 100 15.00 -23.32 0.00
CA GLU A 100 14.67 -23.28 -1.42
C GLU A 100 14.61 -21.85 -1.96
N GLU A 101 14.23 -20.90 -1.10
CA GLU A 101 13.98 -19.52 -1.48
C GLU A 101 14.09 -18.57 -0.28
N MET A 102 14.50 -17.34 -0.59
CA MET A 102 14.39 -16.18 0.30
C MET A 102 13.60 -15.09 -0.41
N VAL A 103 12.50 -14.64 0.19
CA VAL A 103 11.66 -13.60 -0.39
C VAL A 103 11.38 -12.54 0.65
N GLU A 104 11.63 -11.29 0.29
CA GLU A 104 11.46 -10.13 1.14
C GLU A 104 10.58 -9.10 0.42
N ALA A 105 9.63 -8.51 1.15
CA ALA A 105 8.84 -7.38 0.68
C ALA A 105 8.80 -6.31 1.78
N ILE A 106 9.22 -5.10 1.44
CA ILE A 106 9.29 -3.96 2.36
C ILE A 106 8.58 -2.78 1.73
N CYS A 107 7.66 -2.14 2.46
CA CYS A 107 7.08 -0.86 2.07
C CYS A 107 7.35 0.17 3.17
N THR A 108 8.05 1.25 2.82
CA THR A 108 8.40 2.35 3.72
C THR A 108 7.51 3.54 3.45
N LEU A 109 6.89 4.10 4.48
CA LEU A 109 6.10 5.34 4.40
C LEU A 109 7.04 6.52 4.07
N LEU A 110 6.66 7.33 3.09
CA LEU A 110 7.38 8.54 2.71
C LEU A 110 7.01 9.75 3.58
#